data_AF-A0A6G2D664-F1
#
_entry.id   AF-A0A6G2D664-F1
#
_cell.length_a   1.000
_cell.length_b   1.000
_cell.length_c   1.000
_cell.angle_alpha   90.00
_cell.angle_beta   90.00
_cell.angle_gamma   90.00
#
_symmetry.space_group_name_H-M   'P 1'
#
loop_
_entity.id
_entity.type
_entity.pdbx_description
1 polymer ?
#
loop_
_entity_poly.entity_id
_entity_poly.type
_entity_poly.pdbx_seq_one_letter_code
_entity_poly.pdbx_strand_id
1 'polypeptide(L)' 'LKGYNSIVVQHEIDHLNGIMFYDRINEKDPLEVKDGLLILE' A
#
# COMPACT_ATOMS: atom_id res chain seq x y z
N LEU A 1 11.30 -3.25 -8.69
CA LEU A 1 10.16 -2.70 -9.47
C LEU A 1 9.92 -1.26 -9.02
N LYS A 2 9.16 -0.44 -9.76
CA LYS A 2 8.84 0.94 -9.36
C LYS A 2 7.40 1.30 -9.72
N GLY A 3 6.86 2.33 -9.07
CA GLY A 3 5.50 2.83 -9.31
C GLY A 3 4.46 1.72 -9.19
N TYR A 4 3.48 1.71 -10.10
CA TYR A 4 2.34 0.80 -10.08
C TYR A 4 2.74 -0.69 -10.02
N ASN A 5 3.69 -1.13 -10.86
CA ASN A 5 4.14 -2.53 -10.87
C ASN A 5 4.75 -2.96 -9.52
N SER A 6 5.37 -2.04 -8.78
CA SER A 6 5.87 -2.33 -7.43
C SER A 6 4.71 -2.53 -6.46
N ILE A 7 3.67 -1.70 -6.53
CA ILE A 7 2.50 -1.77 -5.64
C ILE A 7 1.80 -3.11 -5.83
N VAL A 8 1.53 -3.50 -7.09
CA VAL A 8 0.88 -4.78 -7.41
C VAL A 8 1.70 -5.97 -6.90
N VAL A 9 3.01 -6.02 -7.19
CA VAL A 9 3.81 -7.16 -6.74
C VAL A 9 3.92 -7.24 -5.22
N GLN A 10 3.98 -6.10 -4.52
CA GLN A 10 3.95 -6.09 -3.05
C GLN A 10 2.61 -6.60 -2.51
N HIS A 11 1.49 -6.21 -3.13
CA HIS A 11 0.15 -6.72 -2.76
C HIS A 11 0.07 -8.24 -2.86
N GLU A 12 0.58 -8.83 -3.95
CA GLU A 12 0.56 -10.29 -4.11
C GLU A 12 1.52 -11.00 -3.13
N ILE A 13 2.68 -10.39 -2.81
CA ILE A 13 3.59 -10.92 -1.77
C ILE A 13 2.92 -10.88 -0.40
N ASP A 14 2.16 -9.83 -0.09
CA ASP A 14 1.41 -9.70 1.16
C ASP A 14 0.39 -10.83 1.32
N HIS A 15 -0.30 -11.21 0.24
CA HIS A 15 -1.21 -12.37 0.27
C HIS A 15 -0.51 -13.69 0.63
N LEU A 16 0.74 -13.90 0.21
CA LEU A 16 1.53 -15.07 0.61
C LEU A 16 1.88 -15.07 2.11
N ASN A 17 1.89 -13.89 2.74
CA ASN A 17 2.15 -13.70 4.16
C ASN A 17 0.87 -13.54 4.99
N GLY A 18 -0.31 -13.73 4.37
CA GLY A 18 -1.60 -13.57 5.05
C GLY A 18 -1.96 -12.12 5.39
N ILE A 19 -1.35 -11.14 4.72
CA ILE A 19 -1.62 -9.71 4.88
C ILE A 19 -2.60 -9.27 3.77
N MET A 20 -3.62 -8.52 4.16
CA MET A 20 -4.59 -7.92 3.24
C MET A 20 -4.31 -6.43 3.09
N PHE A 21 -4.70 -5.84 1.95
CA PHE A 21 -4.38 -4.43 1.67
C PHE A 21 -4.92 -3.47 2.74
N TYR A 22 -6.08 -3.78 3.32
CA TYR A 22 -6.72 -2.95 4.34
C TYR A 22 -5.99 -3.01 5.69
N ASP A 23 -5.17 -4.04 5.94
CA ASP A 23 -4.33 -4.12 7.15
C ASP A 23 -3.25 -3.02 7.17
N ARG A 24 -2.98 -2.38 6.01
CA ARG A 24 -2.03 -1.27 5.87
C ARG A 24 -2.70 0.10 5.87
N ILE A 25 -4.02 0.19 6.00
CA ILE A 25 -4.76 1.46 6.04
C ILE A 25 -4.78 1.97 7.50
N ASN A 26 -4.54 3.26 7.70
CA ASN A 26 -4.71 3.89 9.02
C ASN A 26 -6.20 3.95 9.38
N GLU A 27 -6.62 3.19 10.40
CA GLU A 27 -8.04 3.11 10.82
C GLU A 27 -8.62 4.45 11.35
N LYS A 28 -7.78 5.33 11.90
CA LYS A 28 -8.23 6.62 12.46
C LYS A 28 -8.36 7.70 11.39
N ASP A 29 -7.48 7.65 10.41
CA ASP A 29 -7.46 8.58 9.28
C ASP A 29 -7.07 7.85 7.98
N PRO A 30 -8.04 7.23 7.29
CA PRO A 30 -7.77 6.38 6.12
C PRO A 30 -7.14 7.11 4.93
N LEU A 31 -7.20 8.44 4.91
CA LEU A 31 -6.69 9.29 3.84
C LEU A 31 -5.48 10.13 4.29
N GLU A 32 -4.85 9.77 5.42
CA GLU A 32 -3.64 10.43 5.91
C GLU A 32 -2.54 10.45 4.84
N VAL A 33 -2.14 11.64 4.40
CA VAL A 33 -1.00 11.83 3.48
C VAL A 33 0.20 12.31 4.29
N LYS A 34 1.19 11.44 4.44
CA LYS A 34 2.45 11.75 5.14
C LYS A 34 3.39 12.54 4.23
N ASP A 35 4.24 13.39 4.82
CA ASP A 35 5.25 14.12 4.09
C ASP A 35 6.15 13.18 3.27
N GLY A 36 6.26 13.46 1.97
CA GLY A 36 7.04 12.65 1.03
C GLY A 36 6.33 11.42 0.47
N LEU A 37 5.05 11.18 0.79
CA LEU A 37 4.26 10.11 0.17
C LEU A 37 4.04 10.41 -1.32
N LEU A 38 4.51 9.51 -2.19
CA LEU A 38 4.27 9.59 -3.63
C LEU A 38 2.91 8.98 -3.97
N ILE A 39 2.00 9.80 -4.50
CA ILE A 39 0.70 9.36 -5.03
C ILE A 39 0.86 9.09 -6.53
N LEU A 40 0.27 7.99 -6.99
CA LEU A 40 0.17 7.65 -8.41
C LEU A 40 -1.28 7.85 -8.87
N GLU A 41 -1.46 8.49 -10.03
CA GLU A 41 -2.76 8.68 -10.72
C GLU A 41 -3.03 7.58 -11.75
#